data_AF-S4WIM8-F1
#
_entry.id   AF-S4WIM8-F1
#
_cell.length_a   1.000
_cell.length_b   1.000
_cell.length_c   1.000
_cell.angle_alpha   90.00
_cell.angle_beta   90.00
_cell.angle_gamma   90.00
#
_symmetry.space_group_name_H-M   'P 1'
#
loop_
_entity.id
_entity.type
_entity.pdbx_description
1 polymer ?
#
loop_
_entity_poly.entity_id
_entity_poly.type
_entity_poly.pdbx_seq_one_letter_code
_entity_poly.pdbx_strand_id
1 'polypeptide(L)'
;MPLRADGVGTGPYGRLAADGLRYGPAFRGMRAAWRHGEELYADVALPEAVRASGPEADGPEFVLHPALFDAALHALALDGLVKDGSGAVGPAAAGLSLPFAFGGVRVHTTGVQRLRVRVGPGPDGQAAVELTDETGSPVATVRSLTLRPLPRTGPATADPVTGALHRTDWVPLTESVRWRAPVAMARWGVLGAAGTRLVDTLAPPGSGVPVYRGPAACDASAAVVVAPCPPPDTTGGARDQAAGLLRAVSAVRHPGFEPGEALPATLDALVTAQAIAVRAAAAEGPLVLLGRSAGGWVAHAVAERLESEGAAPAAVVLVDTYPPVTATGVRRSPR
;
A
#
# COMPACT_ATOMS: atom_id res chain seq x y z
N MET A 1 36.54 1.32 9.35
CA MET A 1 36.38 2.74 9.72
C MET A 1 35.04 2.91 10.42
N PRO A 2 34.99 3.33 11.70
CA PRO A 2 33.71 3.63 12.34
C PRO A 2 33.01 4.77 11.59
N LEU A 3 31.70 4.64 11.39
CA LEU A 3 30.86 5.76 10.97
C LEU A 3 30.50 6.56 12.24
N ARG A 4 31.52 7.02 12.98
CA ARG A 4 31.35 7.74 14.25
C ARG A 4 31.19 9.24 14.04
N ALA A 5 30.27 9.80 14.81
CA ALA A 5 30.00 11.22 14.96
C ALA A 5 30.83 11.75 16.13
N ASP A 6 32.00 12.34 15.85
CA ASP A 6 32.71 13.14 16.84
C ASP A 6 32.17 14.57 16.78
N GLY A 7 31.22 14.88 17.67
CA GLY A 7 30.60 16.18 17.85
C GLY A 7 29.69 16.19 19.08
N VAL A 8 29.95 17.12 20.01
CA VAL A 8 29.34 17.20 21.34
C VAL A 8 27.81 17.18 21.26
N GLY A 9 27.18 16.12 21.78
CA GLY A 9 25.72 15.97 21.90
C GLY A 9 25.00 15.14 20.83
N THR A 10 25.70 14.57 19.84
CA THR A 10 25.06 14.02 18.64
C THR A 10 25.48 12.58 18.32
N GLY A 11 24.60 11.61 18.60
CA GLY A 11 24.71 10.24 18.05
C GLY A 11 24.50 10.22 16.52
N PRO A 12 24.48 9.04 15.86
CA PRO A 12 24.35 8.93 14.40
C PRO A 12 23.14 9.69 13.80
N TYR A 13 22.09 9.85 14.60
CA TYR A 13 20.87 10.59 14.23
C TYR A 13 21.03 12.10 14.14
N GLY A 14 22.04 12.70 14.76
CA GLY A 14 22.27 14.15 14.67
C GLY A 14 22.63 14.58 13.24
N ARG A 15 23.49 13.82 12.56
CA ARG A 15 23.86 14.05 11.16
C ARG A 15 22.69 13.81 10.20
N LEU A 16 21.95 12.71 10.40
CA LEU A 16 20.75 12.42 9.62
C LEU A 16 19.71 13.54 9.74
N ALA A 17 19.51 14.07 10.95
CA ALA A 17 18.58 15.18 11.20
C ALA A 17 19.02 16.50 10.55
N ALA A 18 20.33 16.76 10.46
CA ALA A 18 20.87 17.95 9.79
C ALA A 18 20.56 17.98 8.28
N ASP A 19 20.51 16.81 7.64
CA ASP A 19 20.17 16.65 6.23
C ASP A 19 18.67 16.36 5.98
N GLY A 20 17.82 16.59 7.01
CA GLY A 20 16.36 16.53 6.88
C GLY A 20 15.70 15.20 7.26
N LEU A 21 16.48 14.16 7.59
CA LEU A 21 15.96 12.87 8.07
C LEU A 21 15.81 12.87 9.60
N ARG A 22 14.69 13.43 10.07
CA ARG A 22 14.35 13.50 11.49
C ARG A 22 13.59 12.27 11.95
N TYR A 23 14.32 11.27 12.44
CA TYR A 23 13.71 10.08 13.05
C TYR A 23 13.19 10.38 14.47
N GLY A 24 11.97 9.95 14.77
CA GLY A 24 11.39 9.98 16.12
C GLY A 24 12.00 8.91 17.04
N PRO A 25 11.74 8.96 18.37
CA PRO A 25 12.36 8.05 19.35
C PRO A 25 12.16 6.56 19.04
N ALA A 26 11.01 6.19 18.47
CA ALA A 26 10.69 4.81 18.10
C ALA A 26 11.60 4.24 17.00
N PHE A 27 12.15 5.10 16.13
CA PHE A 27 12.97 4.71 14.98
C PHE A 27 14.47 4.92 15.24
N ARG A 28 14.86 5.34 16.45
CA ARG A 28 16.28 5.57 16.79
C ARG A 28 16.99 4.30 17.29
N GLY A 29 16.88 3.20 16.54
CA GLY A 29 17.37 1.87 16.95
C GLY A 29 18.85 1.59 16.70
N MET A 30 19.47 2.22 15.70
CA MET A 30 20.89 2.06 15.37
C MET A 30 21.80 2.58 16.50
N ARG A 31 22.62 1.68 17.05
CA ARG A 31 23.56 1.93 18.16
C ARG A 31 24.95 2.29 17.67
N ALA A 32 25.42 1.58 16.64
CA ALA A 32 26.71 1.82 16.03
C ALA A 32 26.70 1.35 14.57
N ALA A 33 27.58 1.95 13.76
CA ALA A 33 27.79 1.55 12.39
C ALA A 33 29.27 1.71 12.00
N TRP A 34 29.73 0.85 11.10
CA TRP A 34 31.11 0.78 10.64
C TRP A 34 31.16 0.45 9.15
N ARG A 35 32.20 0.91 8.47
CA ARG A 35 32.53 0.55 7.09
C ARG A 35 33.80 -0.30 7.07
N HIS A 36 33.80 -1.38 6.30
CA HIS A 36 34.97 -2.19 6.02
C HIS A 36 35.02 -2.51 4.52
N GLY A 37 35.98 -1.94 3.79
CA GLY A 37 35.97 -2.05 2.32
C GLY A 37 34.69 -1.47 1.74
N GLU A 38 34.00 -2.22 0.88
CA GLU A 38 32.70 -1.84 0.31
C GLU A 38 31.50 -2.22 1.20
N GLU A 39 31.75 -2.88 2.33
CA GLU A 39 30.70 -3.36 3.22
C GLU A 39 30.42 -2.39 4.36
N LEU A 40 29.16 -2.33 4.77
CA LEU A 40 28.67 -1.61 5.92
C LEU A 40 28.16 -2.59 6.96
N TYR A 41 28.45 -2.28 8.21
CA TYR A 41 28.03 -3.04 9.37
C TYR A 41 27.27 -2.14 10.33
N ALA A 42 26.20 -2.64 10.94
CA ALA A 42 25.48 -1.90 11.98
C ALA A 42 25.02 -2.80 13.12
N ASP A 43 25.01 -2.25 14.33
CA ASP A 43 24.38 -2.83 15.51
C ASP A 43 23.10 -2.05 15.80
N VAL A 44 21.97 -2.74 15.88
CA VAL A 44 20.64 -2.17 15.97
C VAL A 44 19.88 -2.86 17.08
N ALA A 45 19.20 -2.08 17.92
CA ALA A 45 18.34 -2.60 18.97
C ALA A 45 17.02 -1.82 19.00
N LEU A 46 15.93 -2.53 19.27
CA LEU A 46 14.62 -1.90 19.40
C LEU A 46 14.67 -0.84 20.52
N PRO A 47 14.26 0.43 20.27
CA PRO A 47 14.27 1.46 21.30
C PRO A 47 13.32 1.17 22.45
N GLU A 48 13.67 1.66 23.64
CA GLU A 48 12.84 1.53 24.84
C GLU A 48 11.47 2.19 24.67
N ALA A 49 11.39 3.29 23.92
CA ALA A 49 10.14 3.97 23.58
C ALA A 49 9.11 3.07 22.86
N VAL A 50 9.55 1.98 22.23
CA VAL A 50 8.69 0.98 21.59
C VAL A 50 8.43 -0.21 22.51
N ARG A 51 9.43 -0.60 23.31
CA ARG A 51 9.28 -1.68 24.31
C ARG A 51 8.31 -1.31 25.44
N ALA A 52 8.30 -0.04 25.84
CA ALA A 52 7.48 0.48 26.93
C ALA A 52 6.00 0.68 26.56
N SER A 53 5.66 0.66 25.27
CA SER A 53 4.27 0.77 24.80
C SER A 53 3.42 -0.47 25.12
N GLY A 54 4.03 -1.52 25.70
CA GLY A 54 3.36 -2.78 26.02
C GLY A 54 2.97 -3.55 24.76
N PRO A 55 2.76 -4.88 24.85
CA PRO A 55 1.93 -5.55 23.86
C PRO A 55 0.54 -4.92 23.97
N GLU A 56 0.04 -4.26 22.91
CA GLU A 56 -1.42 -4.16 22.77
C GLU A 56 -1.93 -5.60 22.85
N ALA A 57 -2.68 -5.92 23.89
CA ALA A 57 -2.98 -7.29 24.32
C ALA A 57 -3.79 -8.14 23.30
N ASP A 58 -4.01 -7.64 22.09
CA ASP A 58 -4.70 -8.29 20.97
C ASP A 58 -4.07 -7.99 19.59
N GLY A 59 -2.91 -7.32 19.53
CA GLY A 59 -2.23 -7.01 18.26
C GLY A 59 -1.38 -8.18 17.75
N PRO A 60 -1.30 -8.43 16.43
CA PRO A 60 -0.43 -9.48 15.89
C PRO A 60 1.04 -9.15 16.18
N GLU A 61 1.79 -10.13 16.72
CA GLU A 61 3.24 -9.99 16.89
C GLU A 61 3.93 -9.76 15.54
N PHE A 62 4.83 -8.78 15.48
CA PHE A 62 5.61 -8.54 14.27
C PHE A 62 6.61 -9.68 14.04
N VAL A 63 6.55 -10.28 12.86
CA VAL A 63 7.60 -11.19 12.33
C VAL A 63 8.98 -10.56 12.50
N LEU A 64 9.13 -9.30 12.05
CA LEU A 64 10.25 -8.42 12.37
C LEU A 64 9.71 -7.02 12.62
N HIS A 65 10.08 -6.40 13.74
CA HIS A 65 9.54 -5.10 14.10
C HIS A 65 9.91 -4.04 13.03
N PRO A 66 8.95 -3.27 12.45
CA PRO A 66 9.24 -2.32 11.38
C PRO A 66 10.31 -1.28 11.75
N ALA A 67 10.25 -0.73 12.96
CA ALA A 67 11.26 0.22 13.44
C ALA A 67 12.65 -0.40 13.68
N LEU A 68 12.73 -1.71 13.93
CA LEU A 68 14.00 -2.42 14.04
C LEU A 68 14.61 -2.65 12.65
N PHE A 69 13.78 -3.03 11.68
CA PHE A 69 14.19 -3.21 10.30
C PHE A 69 14.59 -1.89 9.63
N ASP A 70 13.80 -0.83 9.79
CA ASP A 70 14.11 0.50 9.25
C ASP A 70 15.45 1.02 9.81
N ALA A 71 15.66 0.85 11.13
CA ALA A 71 16.92 1.23 11.76
C ALA A 71 18.15 0.45 11.24
N ALA A 72 17.97 -0.75 10.67
CA ALA A 72 19.03 -1.47 9.97
C ALA A 72 19.44 -0.80 8.65
N LEU A 73 18.52 -0.08 8.01
CA LEU A 73 18.76 0.61 6.74
C LEU A 73 19.35 2.01 6.94
N HIS A 74 19.31 2.58 8.15
CA HIS A 74 19.88 3.90 8.45
C HIS A 74 21.40 4.00 8.19
N ALA A 75 22.12 2.88 8.23
CA ALA A 75 23.54 2.83 7.93
C ALA A 75 23.85 3.24 6.48
N LEU A 76 22.95 2.95 5.53
CA LEU A 76 23.07 3.35 4.12
C LEU A 76 22.99 4.86 3.95
N ALA A 77 22.01 5.49 4.61
CA ALA A 77 21.86 6.94 4.61
C ALA A 77 23.07 7.63 5.25
N LEU A 78 23.58 7.08 6.37
CA LEU A 78 24.75 7.61 7.05
C LEU A 78 26.04 7.49 6.23
N ASP A 79 26.24 6.37 5.52
CA ASP A 79 27.40 6.18 4.63
C ASP A 79 27.38 7.16 3.45
N GLY A 80 26.20 7.41 2.87
CA GLY A 80 26.03 8.44 1.83
C GLY A 80 26.47 9.83 2.30
N LEU A 81 26.08 10.24 3.51
CA LEU A 81 26.49 11.52 4.10
C LEU A 81 28.00 11.61 4.34
N VAL A 82 28.64 10.51 4.77
CA VAL A 82 30.09 10.48 5.01
C VAL A 82 30.87 10.60 3.69
N LYS A 83 30.37 10.00 2.61
CA LYS A 83 30.96 10.12 1.26
C LYS A 83 30.81 11.53 0.70
N ASP A 84 29.63 12.15 0.82
CA ASP A 84 29.38 13.52 0.37
C ASP A 84 30.26 14.55 1.10
N GLY A 85 30.47 14.39 2.42
CA GLY A 85 31.27 15.31 3.24
C GLY A 85 32.79 15.25 3.00
N SER A 86 33.27 14.33 2.16
CA SER A 86 34.71 14.12 1.87
C SER A 86 35.28 15.04 0.78
N GLY A 87 34.48 15.97 0.25
CA GLY A 87 34.93 16.98 -0.72
C GLY A 87 35.12 16.46 -2.16
N ALA A 88 34.60 15.27 -2.47
CA ALA A 88 34.61 14.74 -3.83
C ALA A 88 33.61 15.52 -4.72
N VAL A 89 34.12 16.42 -5.57
CA VAL A 89 33.32 17.14 -6.56
C VAL A 89 33.11 16.24 -7.78
N GLY A 90 31.88 15.78 -7.97
CA GLY A 90 31.43 15.03 -9.15
C GLY A 90 29.90 14.92 -9.18
N PRO A 91 29.31 14.46 -10.31
CA PRO A 91 27.84 14.33 -10.47
C PRO A 91 27.18 13.34 -9.48
N ALA A 92 27.99 12.66 -8.65
CA ALA A 92 27.59 11.80 -7.55
C ALA A 92 27.43 12.52 -6.20
N ALA A 93 27.53 13.86 -6.13
CA ALA A 93 27.18 14.67 -4.96
C ALA A 93 25.65 14.71 -4.69
N ALA A 94 25.01 13.55 -4.81
CA ALA A 94 23.62 13.36 -5.16
C ALA A 94 22.76 13.01 -3.93
N GLY A 95 22.86 13.78 -2.86
CA GLY A 95 21.85 13.76 -1.79
C GLY A 95 21.75 12.45 -1.00
N LEU A 96 20.94 12.50 0.05
CA LEU A 96 20.53 11.29 0.76
C LEU A 96 19.81 10.35 -0.20
N SER A 97 20.20 9.08 -0.24
CA SER A 97 19.46 8.05 -0.97
C SER A 97 18.67 7.18 0.01
N LEU A 98 17.43 6.85 -0.34
CA LEU A 98 16.53 6.05 0.49
C LEU A 98 16.22 4.70 -0.15
N PRO A 99 15.96 3.66 0.66
CA PRO A 99 15.35 2.41 0.19
C PRO A 99 14.09 2.65 -0.65
N PHE A 100 14.05 2.10 -1.87
CA PHE A 100 12.92 2.25 -2.79
C PHE A 100 12.28 0.91 -3.16
N ALA A 101 13.07 -0.10 -3.51
CA ALA A 101 12.58 -1.42 -3.88
C ALA A 101 13.43 -2.53 -3.27
N PHE A 102 12.76 -3.59 -2.82
CA PHE A 102 13.37 -4.76 -2.20
C PHE A 102 13.10 -6.00 -3.07
N GLY A 103 14.12 -6.83 -3.26
CA GLY A 103 14.07 -8.07 -4.02
C GLY A 103 14.64 -9.25 -3.24
N GLY A 104 13.96 -10.40 -3.32
CA GLY A 104 14.41 -11.63 -2.66
C GLY A 104 14.49 -11.53 -1.14
N VAL A 105 13.49 -10.92 -0.50
CA VAL A 105 13.40 -10.83 0.97
C VAL A 105 13.03 -12.19 1.54
N ARG A 106 13.78 -12.68 2.53
CA ARG A 106 13.50 -13.90 3.27
C ARG A 106 13.72 -13.68 4.75
N VAL A 107 12.73 -14.03 5.57
CA VAL A 107 12.86 -14.06 7.03
C VAL A 107 13.14 -15.49 7.47
N HIS A 108 14.08 -15.64 8.40
CA HIS A 108 14.56 -16.90 8.95
C HIS A 108 14.17 -17.06 10.42
N THR A 109 14.20 -15.97 11.19
CA THR A 109 13.90 -15.94 12.63
C THR A 109 12.99 -14.75 12.93
N THR A 110 12.01 -14.93 13.82
CA THR A 110 11.01 -13.90 14.17
C THR A 110 11.15 -13.43 15.61
N GLY A 111 10.54 -12.29 15.95
CA GLY A 111 10.45 -11.81 17.34
C GLY A 111 11.77 -11.29 17.94
N VAL A 112 12.79 -11.07 17.12
CA VAL A 112 14.07 -10.54 17.58
C VAL A 112 13.99 -9.05 17.92
N GLN A 113 14.76 -8.62 18.91
CA GLN A 113 14.81 -7.22 19.37
C GLN A 113 16.16 -6.54 19.12
N ARG A 114 17.13 -7.29 18.59
CA ARG A 114 18.47 -6.82 18.24
C ARG A 114 18.90 -7.46 16.92
N LEU A 115 19.62 -6.70 16.12
CA LEU A 115 20.17 -7.13 14.84
C LEU A 115 21.63 -6.68 14.72
N ARG A 116 22.44 -7.57 14.16
CA ARG A 116 23.68 -7.22 13.47
C ARG A 116 23.40 -7.21 11.98
N VAL A 117 23.78 -6.12 11.34
CA VAL A 117 23.48 -5.84 9.94
C VAL A 117 24.79 -5.91 9.16
N ARG A 118 24.77 -6.57 8.00
CA ARG A 118 25.78 -6.46 6.96
C ARG A 118 25.11 -5.98 5.68
N VAL A 119 25.66 -4.93 5.07
CA VAL A 119 25.24 -4.43 3.76
C VAL A 119 26.45 -4.44 2.84
N GLY A 120 26.31 -5.00 1.65
CA GLY A 120 27.40 -5.11 0.69
C GLY A 120 26.89 -5.25 -0.74
N PRO A 121 27.80 -5.40 -1.73
CA PRO A 121 27.39 -5.64 -3.11
C PRO A 121 26.68 -7.00 -3.21
N GLY A 122 25.47 -6.98 -3.76
CA GLY A 122 24.67 -8.16 -4.05
C GLY A 122 25.05 -8.80 -5.40
N PRO A 123 24.49 -9.98 -5.71
CA PRO A 123 24.84 -10.74 -6.91
C PRO A 123 24.46 -10.02 -8.21
N ASP A 124 23.45 -9.14 -8.14
CA ASP A 124 22.91 -8.42 -9.30
C ASP A 124 23.48 -6.98 -9.39
N GLY A 125 24.56 -6.68 -8.65
CA GLY A 125 25.21 -5.36 -8.58
C GLY A 125 24.48 -4.31 -7.71
N GLN A 126 23.27 -4.63 -7.24
CA GLN A 126 22.51 -3.85 -6.25
C GLN A 126 22.98 -4.16 -4.83
N ALA A 127 22.67 -3.33 -3.84
CA ALA A 127 23.02 -3.62 -2.45
C ALA A 127 22.26 -4.86 -1.94
N ALA A 128 22.92 -5.72 -1.17
CA ALA A 128 22.30 -6.82 -0.44
C ALA A 128 22.39 -6.55 1.07
N VAL A 129 21.37 -7.00 1.82
CA VAL A 129 21.30 -6.83 3.29
C VAL A 129 21.17 -8.20 3.95
N GLU A 130 22.01 -8.45 4.94
CA GLU A 130 21.96 -9.62 5.80
C GLU A 130 21.78 -9.16 7.24
N LEU A 131 20.79 -9.75 7.92
CA LEU A 131 20.47 -9.48 9.31
C LEU A 131 20.70 -10.75 10.11
N THR A 132 21.51 -10.65 11.16
CA THR A 132 21.74 -11.73 12.13
C THR A 132 21.41 -11.25 13.54
N ASP A 133 21.21 -12.19 14.46
CA ASP A 133 21.08 -11.88 15.89
C ASP A 133 22.46 -11.70 16.55
N GLU A 134 22.49 -11.53 17.88
CA GLU A 134 23.75 -11.43 18.63
C GLU A 134 24.64 -12.69 18.60
N THR A 135 24.05 -13.85 18.32
CA THR A 135 24.75 -15.13 18.20
C THR A 135 25.32 -15.35 16.79
N GLY A 136 24.89 -14.53 15.83
CA GLY A 136 25.23 -14.68 14.41
C GLY A 136 24.24 -15.55 13.64
N SER A 137 23.14 -15.99 14.26
CA SER A 137 22.11 -16.75 13.57
C SER A 137 21.33 -15.86 12.60
N PRO A 138 20.99 -16.36 11.39
CA PRO A 138 20.29 -15.55 10.40
C PRO A 138 18.88 -15.18 10.85
N VAL A 139 18.55 -13.89 10.73
CA VAL A 139 17.22 -13.34 11.01
C VAL A 139 16.49 -13.03 9.71
N ALA A 140 17.10 -12.28 8.80
CA ALA A 140 16.51 -11.97 7.51
C ALA A 140 17.58 -11.67 6.46
N THR A 141 17.26 -11.89 5.20
CA THR A 141 18.09 -11.57 4.05
C THR A 141 17.30 -10.78 3.02
N VAL A 142 17.96 -9.84 2.35
CA VAL A 142 17.45 -9.08 1.20
C VAL A 142 18.49 -9.22 0.11
N ARG A 143 18.15 -9.95 -0.96
CA ARG A 143 19.09 -10.22 -2.06
C ARG A 143 19.43 -8.97 -2.87
N SER A 144 18.46 -8.07 -3.05
CA SER A 144 18.62 -6.84 -3.84
C SER A 144 17.84 -5.69 -3.22
N LEU A 145 18.51 -4.56 -3.03
CA LEU A 145 17.97 -3.32 -2.49
C LEU A 145 18.31 -2.17 -3.45
N THR A 146 17.28 -1.62 -4.08
CA THR A 146 17.40 -0.42 -4.92
C THR A 146 17.25 0.82 -4.06
N LEU A 147 18.23 1.72 -4.16
CA LEU A 147 18.21 3.02 -3.51
C LEU A 147 17.83 4.11 -4.52
N ARG A 148 17.08 5.11 -4.06
CA ARG A 148 16.69 6.27 -4.87
C ARG A 148 17.14 7.57 -4.21
N PRO A 149 17.76 8.49 -4.97
CA PRO A 149 18.11 9.82 -4.44
C PRO A 149 16.87 10.58 -3.98
N LEU A 150 16.97 11.19 -2.80
CA LEU A 150 16.01 12.15 -2.28
C LEU A 150 16.34 13.53 -2.88
N PRO A 151 15.42 14.14 -3.65
CA PRO A 151 15.64 15.48 -4.17
C PRO A 151 15.85 16.47 -3.03
N ARG A 152 16.97 17.21 -3.03
CA ARG A 152 17.19 18.30 -2.07
C ARG A 152 16.21 19.44 -2.40
N THR A 153 15.12 19.56 -1.64
CA THR A 153 14.35 20.81 -1.61
C THR A 153 15.17 21.83 -0.82
N GLY A 154 15.42 23.01 -1.41
CA GLY A 154 16.16 24.11 -0.77
C GLY A 154 15.56 24.57 0.56
N PRO A 155 16.16 25.57 1.24
CA PRO A 155 15.71 26.03 2.55
C PRO A 155 14.23 26.40 2.50
N ALA A 156 13.41 25.57 3.14
CA ALA A 156 11.97 25.67 3.10
C ALA A 156 11.51 26.87 3.94
N THR A 157 11.27 28.02 3.30
CA THR A 157 10.37 29.05 3.83
C THR A 157 8.93 28.63 3.55
N ALA A 158 8.51 27.51 4.13
CA ALA A 158 7.15 27.01 4.30
C ALA A 158 7.30 25.57 4.80
N ASP A 159 6.65 25.22 5.91
CA ASP A 159 6.59 23.84 6.39
C ASP A 159 6.00 22.95 5.27
N PRO A 160 6.79 22.08 4.61
CA PRO A 160 6.30 21.28 3.48
C PRO A 160 5.25 20.26 3.93
N VAL A 161 5.22 19.93 5.22
CA VAL A 161 4.39 18.89 5.80
C VAL A 161 2.95 19.36 5.95
N THR A 162 2.71 20.61 6.35
CA THR A 162 1.34 21.13 6.50
C THR A 162 0.64 21.41 5.17
N GLY A 163 1.38 21.65 4.08
CA GLY A 163 0.82 21.77 2.73
C GLY A 163 0.57 20.42 2.02
N ALA A 164 1.34 19.38 2.36
CA ALA A 164 1.30 18.07 1.71
C ALA A 164 0.46 17.03 2.45
N LEU A 165 0.20 17.23 3.75
CA LEU A 165 -0.67 16.36 4.52
C LEU A 165 -2.12 16.82 4.39
N HIS A 166 -2.97 15.92 3.91
CA HIS A 166 -4.41 16.12 3.88
C HIS A 166 -5.05 15.19 4.92
N ARG A 167 -5.93 15.74 5.76
CA ARG A 167 -6.81 14.95 6.61
C ARG A 167 -8.12 14.73 5.86
N THR A 168 -8.58 13.49 5.79
CA THR A 168 -9.95 13.19 5.37
C THR A 168 -10.90 13.69 6.45
N ASP A 169 -11.70 14.69 6.13
CA ASP A 169 -12.75 15.22 6.99
C ASP A 169 -14.08 15.05 6.28
N TRP A 170 -15.02 14.38 6.94
CA TRP A 170 -16.35 14.18 6.39
C TRP A 170 -17.24 15.32 6.85
N VAL A 171 -17.50 16.26 5.96
CA VAL A 171 -18.44 17.35 6.23
C VAL A 171 -19.84 16.89 5.82
N PRO A 172 -20.84 16.93 6.71
CA PRO A 172 -22.23 16.68 6.33
C PRO A 172 -22.64 17.63 5.20
N LEU A 173 -23.15 17.09 4.10
CA LEU A 173 -23.72 17.91 3.02
C LEU A 173 -24.98 18.60 3.55
N THR A 174 -24.92 19.92 3.70
CA THR A 174 -26.04 20.75 4.16
C THR A 174 -27.07 21.05 3.05
N GLU A 175 -26.71 20.79 1.79
CA GLU A 175 -27.63 20.90 0.66
C GLU A 175 -27.83 19.52 0.02
N SER A 176 -29.10 19.19 -0.21
CA SER A 176 -29.46 18.15 -1.16
C SER A 176 -28.99 18.63 -2.53
N VAL A 177 -27.86 18.10 -3.00
CA VAL A 177 -27.49 18.19 -4.41
C VAL A 177 -28.70 17.66 -5.16
N ARG A 178 -29.38 18.53 -5.91
CA ARG A 178 -30.43 18.12 -6.84
C ARG A 178 -29.74 17.35 -7.97
N TRP A 179 -29.45 16.09 -7.69
CA TRP A 179 -29.25 15.06 -8.69
C TRP A 179 -30.38 15.24 -9.71
N ARG A 180 -30.05 15.23 -11.01
CA ARG A 180 -31.08 15.03 -12.03
C ARG A 180 -31.91 13.83 -11.57
N ALA A 181 -33.21 14.02 -11.38
CA ALA A 181 -34.10 13.09 -10.70
C ALA A 181 -33.72 11.61 -10.92
N PRO A 182 -33.74 10.78 -9.86
CA PRO A 182 -33.09 9.48 -9.82
C PRO A 182 -33.52 8.60 -10.99
N VAL A 183 -32.54 7.99 -11.68
CA VAL A 183 -32.74 6.64 -12.20
C VAL A 183 -33.32 5.87 -11.01
N ALA A 184 -34.53 5.32 -11.13
CA ALA A 184 -35.23 4.64 -10.05
C ALA A 184 -34.20 3.84 -9.23
N MET A 185 -34.00 4.18 -7.95
CA MET A 185 -32.92 3.59 -7.16
C MET A 185 -33.00 2.08 -7.33
N ALA A 186 -31.93 1.50 -7.87
CA ALA A 186 -31.87 0.08 -8.12
C ALA A 186 -32.21 -0.65 -6.81
N ARG A 187 -33.17 -1.58 -6.86
CA ARG A 187 -33.49 -2.41 -5.70
C ARG A 187 -32.20 -3.12 -5.29
N TRP A 188 -31.90 -3.13 -4.00
CA TRP A 188 -30.65 -3.66 -3.48
C TRP A 188 -30.93 -4.65 -2.37
N GLY A 189 -30.00 -5.57 -2.14
CA GLY A 189 -30.06 -6.60 -1.10
C GLY A 189 -28.71 -6.80 -0.44
N VAL A 190 -28.69 -7.54 0.67
CA VAL A 190 -27.48 -7.73 1.49
C VAL A 190 -27.17 -9.22 1.59
N LEU A 191 -25.95 -9.61 1.27
CA LEU A 191 -25.47 -10.96 1.46
C LEU A 191 -24.81 -11.06 2.84
N GLY A 192 -25.35 -11.91 3.72
CA GLY A 192 -24.84 -12.07 5.07
C GLY A 192 -25.82 -12.79 6.00
N ALA A 193 -25.35 -13.11 7.21
CA ALA A 193 -26.20 -13.62 8.27
C ALA A 193 -26.90 -12.46 9.03
N ALA A 194 -28.14 -12.68 9.44
CA ALA A 194 -28.86 -11.76 10.33
C ALA A 194 -28.08 -11.56 11.64
N GLY A 195 -28.09 -10.33 12.19
CA GLY A 195 -27.33 -9.98 13.39
C GLY A 195 -25.85 -9.67 13.13
N THR A 196 -25.44 -9.54 11.86
CA THR A 196 -24.13 -8.96 11.52
C THR A 196 -24.26 -7.46 11.34
N ARG A 197 -23.24 -6.70 11.74
CA ARG A 197 -23.24 -5.23 11.63
C ARG A 197 -23.62 -4.72 10.24
N LEU A 198 -23.20 -5.41 9.18
CA LEU A 198 -23.55 -5.06 7.79
C LEU A 198 -25.04 -5.22 7.52
N VAL A 199 -25.63 -6.37 7.86
CA VAL A 199 -27.06 -6.65 7.67
C VAL A 199 -27.90 -5.74 8.55
N ASP A 200 -27.52 -5.53 9.81
CA ASP A 200 -28.26 -4.67 10.73
C ASP A 200 -28.28 -3.20 10.27
N THR A 201 -27.23 -2.76 9.56
CA THR A 201 -27.12 -1.39 9.03
C THR A 201 -27.87 -1.21 7.70
N LEU A 202 -27.73 -2.17 6.78
CA LEU A 202 -28.21 -2.03 5.40
C LEU A 202 -29.58 -2.69 5.14
N ALA A 203 -29.97 -3.66 5.98
CA ALA A 203 -31.26 -4.35 5.91
C ALA A 203 -31.89 -4.49 7.32
N PRO A 204 -32.16 -3.37 8.03
CA PRO A 204 -32.76 -3.43 9.36
C PRO A 204 -34.16 -4.08 9.30
N PRO A 205 -34.65 -4.68 10.40
CA PRO A 205 -35.96 -5.32 10.44
C PRO A 205 -37.08 -4.37 9.95
N GLY A 206 -37.89 -4.84 9.00
CA GLY A 206 -38.98 -4.06 8.40
C GLY A 206 -38.60 -3.15 7.23
N SER A 207 -37.32 -3.10 6.83
CA SER A 207 -36.87 -2.30 5.66
C SER A 207 -37.32 -2.83 4.30
N GLY A 208 -37.74 -4.10 4.22
CA GLY A 208 -38.06 -4.77 2.96
C GLY A 208 -36.85 -5.07 2.06
N VAL A 209 -35.63 -4.80 2.54
CA VAL A 209 -34.38 -5.13 1.84
C VAL A 209 -34.13 -6.64 1.98
N PRO A 210 -34.02 -7.41 0.87
CA PRO A 210 -33.77 -8.85 0.94
C PRO A 210 -32.37 -9.15 1.50
N VAL A 211 -32.30 -10.16 2.38
CA VAL A 211 -31.06 -10.67 2.97
C VAL A 211 -30.79 -12.07 2.43
N TYR A 212 -29.66 -12.24 1.74
CA TYR A 212 -29.25 -13.49 1.12
C TYR A 212 -28.22 -14.22 1.97
N ARG A 213 -28.42 -15.52 2.20
CA ARG A 213 -27.47 -16.36 2.97
C ARG A 213 -26.19 -16.69 2.20
N GLY A 214 -26.17 -16.46 0.89
CA GLY A 214 -25.02 -16.71 0.03
C GLY A 214 -25.35 -16.39 -1.44
N PRO A 215 -24.34 -16.38 -2.34
CA PRO A 215 -24.50 -15.86 -3.70
C PRO A 215 -25.53 -16.65 -4.53
N ALA A 216 -25.62 -17.97 -4.30
CA ALA A 216 -26.56 -18.84 -5.00
C ALA A 216 -28.03 -18.62 -4.61
N ALA A 217 -28.29 -17.89 -3.51
CA ALA A 217 -29.63 -17.56 -3.05
C ALA A 217 -30.11 -16.18 -3.55
N CYS A 218 -29.25 -15.43 -4.26
CA CYS A 218 -29.62 -14.14 -4.84
C CYS A 218 -30.65 -14.35 -5.96
N ASP A 219 -31.65 -13.47 -6.02
CA ASP A 219 -32.68 -13.47 -7.06
C ASP A 219 -32.83 -12.07 -7.69
N ALA A 220 -33.76 -11.95 -8.65
CA ALA A 220 -34.00 -10.70 -9.36
C ALA A 220 -34.70 -9.61 -8.51
N SER A 221 -34.97 -9.86 -7.23
CA SER A 221 -35.58 -8.86 -6.33
C SER A 221 -34.61 -7.74 -5.93
N ALA A 222 -33.31 -7.96 -6.15
CA ALA A 222 -32.25 -6.97 -6.03
C ALA A 222 -31.42 -6.90 -7.32
N ALA A 223 -31.30 -5.71 -7.89
CA ALA A 223 -30.37 -5.41 -8.97
C ALA A 223 -28.93 -5.19 -8.45
N VAL A 224 -28.77 -4.89 -7.16
CA VAL A 224 -27.46 -4.73 -6.49
C VAL A 224 -27.42 -5.57 -5.23
N VAL A 225 -26.37 -6.37 -5.04
CA VAL A 225 -26.17 -7.14 -3.80
C VAL A 225 -24.89 -6.68 -3.11
N VAL A 226 -25.02 -6.26 -1.85
CA VAL A 226 -23.90 -5.82 -1.01
C VAL A 226 -23.44 -6.98 -0.13
N ALA A 227 -22.15 -7.33 -0.17
CA ALA A 227 -21.57 -8.43 0.60
C ALA A 227 -20.38 -7.94 1.43
N PRO A 228 -20.09 -8.58 2.58
CA PRO A 228 -18.85 -8.33 3.31
C PRO A 228 -17.67 -8.84 2.48
N CYS A 229 -16.69 -7.97 2.26
CA CYS A 229 -15.42 -8.32 1.65
C CYS A 229 -14.29 -8.09 2.67
N PRO A 230 -14.06 -9.04 3.59
CA PRO A 230 -12.91 -8.95 4.48
C PRO A 230 -11.61 -8.99 3.67
N PRO A 231 -10.50 -8.41 4.16
CA PRO A 231 -9.18 -8.65 3.56
C PRO A 231 -8.90 -10.16 3.54
N PRO A 232 -8.15 -10.68 2.54
CA PRO A 232 -7.81 -12.10 2.51
C PRO A 232 -7.02 -12.46 3.77
N ASP A 233 -7.61 -13.29 4.63
CA ASP A 233 -6.95 -13.80 5.83
C ASP A 233 -5.78 -14.70 5.44
N THR A 234 -4.62 -14.48 6.06
CA THR A 234 -3.43 -15.33 5.92
C THR A 234 -3.53 -16.64 6.72
N THR A 235 -4.58 -16.83 7.51
CA THR A 235 -4.72 -17.93 8.49
C THR A 235 -5.89 -18.89 8.24
N GLY A 236 -6.65 -18.73 7.14
CA GLY A 236 -7.57 -19.78 6.64
C GLY A 236 -8.79 -20.12 7.52
N GLY A 237 -9.13 -19.30 8.52
CA GLY A 237 -10.21 -19.57 9.48
C GLY A 237 -11.61 -19.19 9.02
N ALA A 238 -11.74 -18.10 8.25
CA ALA A 238 -12.97 -17.78 7.54
C ALA A 238 -12.80 -18.22 6.09
N ARG A 239 -13.68 -19.11 5.57
CA ARG A 239 -13.77 -19.32 4.13
C ARG A 239 -14.16 -17.97 3.52
N ASP A 240 -13.17 -17.25 3.01
CA ASP A 240 -13.37 -16.02 2.25
C ASP A 240 -14.27 -16.37 1.06
N GLN A 241 -15.57 -16.07 1.18
CA GLN A 241 -16.56 -16.34 0.15
C GLN A 241 -16.23 -15.52 -1.12
N ALA A 242 -15.57 -14.37 -0.98
CA ALA A 242 -15.07 -13.60 -2.11
C ALA A 242 -13.86 -14.30 -2.77
N ALA A 243 -12.89 -14.84 -2.01
CA ALA A 243 -11.82 -15.68 -2.60
C ALA A 243 -12.34 -17.00 -3.19
N GLY A 244 -13.45 -17.54 -2.68
CA GLY A 244 -14.16 -18.67 -3.27
C GLY A 244 -14.77 -18.32 -4.63
N LEU A 245 -15.35 -17.13 -4.75
CA LEU A 245 -15.86 -16.57 -6.03
C LEU A 245 -14.71 -16.21 -7.00
N LEU A 246 -13.58 -15.73 -6.48
CA LEU A 246 -12.43 -15.28 -7.28
C LEU A 246 -11.58 -16.40 -7.88
N ARG A 247 -11.66 -17.63 -7.36
CA ARG A 247 -10.88 -18.78 -7.86
C ARG A 247 -11.24 -19.24 -9.29
N ALA A 248 -12.33 -18.74 -9.85
CA ALA A 248 -12.79 -19.04 -11.21
C ALA A 248 -12.71 -17.83 -12.17
N VAL A 249 -11.99 -16.76 -11.81
CA VAL A 249 -12.01 -15.49 -12.55
C VAL A 249 -10.84 -15.37 -13.52
N SER A 250 -11.16 -15.13 -14.80
CA SER A 250 -10.19 -14.69 -15.81
C SER A 250 -9.81 -13.23 -15.58
N ALA A 251 -8.53 -12.95 -15.36
CA ALA A 251 -8.05 -11.58 -15.14
C ALA A 251 -7.76 -10.88 -16.48
N VAL A 252 -8.42 -9.74 -16.70
CA VAL A 252 -8.15 -8.86 -17.85
C VAL A 252 -7.09 -7.84 -17.45
N ARG A 253 -5.97 -7.79 -18.20
CA ARG A 253 -4.90 -6.83 -17.95
C ARG A 253 -5.26 -5.43 -18.45
N HIS A 254 -4.78 -4.41 -17.76
CA HIS A 254 -4.85 -3.03 -18.25
C HIS A 254 -3.74 -2.76 -19.27
N PRO A 255 -4.05 -2.11 -20.40
CA PRO A 255 -3.05 -1.72 -21.39
C PRO A 255 -2.12 -0.61 -20.85
N GLY A 256 -0.85 -0.67 -21.25
CA GLY A 256 0.19 0.33 -20.98
C GLY A 256 1.05 0.03 -19.74
N PHE A 257 0.99 -1.19 -19.22
CA PHE A 257 1.82 -1.63 -18.08
C PHE A 257 3.03 -2.46 -18.50
N GLU A 258 3.08 -2.96 -19.74
CA GLU A 258 4.25 -3.68 -20.29
C GLU A 258 5.25 -2.72 -20.96
N PRO A 259 6.56 -3.05 -20.93
CA PRO A 259 7.57 -2.26 -21.64
C PRO A 259 7.26 -2.15 -23.14
N GLY A 260 7.11 -0.92 -23.64
CA GLY A 260 6.83 -0.65 -25.05
C GLY A 260 5.35 -0.62 -25.42
N GLU A 261 4.43 -0.87 -24.48
CA GLU A 261 2.99 -0.76 -24.72
C GLU A 261 2.53 0.71 -24.60
N ALA A 262 1.67 1.13 -25.52
CA ALA A 262 1.10 2.47 -25.48
C ALA A 262 0.04 2.58 -24.38
N LEU A 263 0.12 3.64 -23.57
CA LEU A 263 -0.95 4.00 -22.64
C LEU A 263 -2.19 4.46 -23.44
N PRO A 264 -3.41 4.10 -23.00
CA PRO A 264 -4.62 4.65 -23.60
C PRO A 264 -4.62 6.17 -23.56
N ALA A 265 -4.81 6.80 -24.72
CA ALA A 265 -4.85 8.26 -24.83
C ALA A 265 -6.11 8.87 -24.18
N THR A 266 -7.17 8.07 -24.01
CA THR A 266 -8.45 8.49 -23.44
C THR A 266 -9.08 7.38 -22.59
N LEU A 267 -9.99 7.77 -21.70
CA LEU A 267 -10.85 6.83 -20.96
C LEU A 267 -11.67 5.94 -21.90
N ASP A 268 -12.16 6.50 -23.00
CA ASP A 268 -12.90 5.75 -24.03
C ASP A 268 -12.04 4.65 -24.68
N ALA A 269 -10.78 4.96 -24.99
CA ALA A 269 -9.82 3.99 -25.53
C ALA A 269 -9.52 2.88 -24.51
N LEU A 270 -9.38 3.22 -23.23
CA LEU A 270 -9.21 2.24 -22.15
C LEU A 270 -10.43 1.31 -22.06
N VAL A 271 -11.65 1.87 -22.00
CA VAL A 271 -12.90 1.09 -21.90
C VAL A 271 -13.08 0.19 -23.12
N THR A 272 -12.79 0.70 -24.32
CA THR A 272 -12.87 -0.07 -25.57
C THR A 272 -11.89 -1.24 -25.56
N ALA A 273 -10.63 -1.01 -25.18
CA ALA A 273 -9.64 -2.07 -25.09
C ALA A 273 -10.04 -3.15 -24.06
N GLN A 274 -10.59 -2.73 -22.91
CA GLN A 274 -11.08 -3.65 -21.88
C GLN A 274 -12.29 -4.46 -22.36
N ALA A 275 -13.25 -3.84 -23.04
CA ALA A 275 -14.43 -4.52 -23.59
C ALA A 275 -14.02 -5.61 -24.61
N ILE A 276 -13.05 -5.32 -25.48
CA ILE A 276 -12.49 -6.31 -26.43
C ILE A 276 -11.87 -7.49 -25.67
N ALA A 277 -11.04 -7.21 -24.67
CA ALA A 277 -10.36 -8.25 -23.91
C ALA A 277 -11.33 -9.11 -23.08
N VAL A 278 -12.37 -8.50 -22.51
CA VAL A 278 -13.46 -9.20 -21.82
C VAL A 278 -14.20 -10.15 -22.76
N ARG A 279 -14.57 -9.69 -23.96
CA ARG A 279 -15.25 -10.53 -24.97
C ARG A 279 -14.39 -11.71 -25.39
N ALA A 280 -13.08 -11.50 -25.56
CA ALA A 280 -12.14 -12.58 -25.87
C ALA A 280 -12.02 -13.59 -24.72
N ALA A 281 -12.08 -13.13 -23.47
CA ALA A 281 -11.98 -14.00 -22.29
C ALA A 281 -13.27 -14.76 -21.96
N ALA A 282 -14.43 -14.24 -22.36
CA ALA A 282 -15.76 -14.79 -22.05
C ALA A 282 -16.44 -15.38 -23.30
N ALA A 283 -15.70 -16.15 -24.10
CA ALA A 283 -16.18 -16.69 -25.37
C ALA A 283 -17.40 -17.61 -25.22
N GLU A 284 -17.63 -18.22 -24.04
CA GLU A 284 -18.81 -19.04 -23.75
C GLU A 284 -19.37 -18.77 -22.34
N GLY A 285 -20.68 -18.53 -22.25
CA GLY A 285 -21.43 -18.43 -20.99
C GLY A 285 -21.81 -17.01 -20.55
N PRO A 286 -22.61 -16.88 -19.46
CA PRO A 286 -23.02 -15.59 -18.93
C PRO A 286 -21.82 -14.82 -18.36
N LEU A 287 -21.55 -13.65 -18.94
CA LEU A 287 -20.44 -12.78 -18.54
C LEU A 287 -20.73 -12.12 -17.20
N VAL A 288 -19.83 -12.29 -16.21
CA VAL A 288 -19.86 -11.53 -14.95
C VAL A 288 -18.59 -10.71 -14.85
N LEU A 289 -18.74 -9.40 -14.68
CA LEU A 289 -17.60 -8.49 -14.50
C LEU A 289 -17.31 -8.30 -13.02
N LEU A 290 -16.03 -8.29 -12.66
CA LEU A 290 -15.60 -8.01 -11.29
C LEU A 290 -14.55 -6.91 -11.30
N GLY A 291 -14.77 -5.87 -10.51
CA GLY A 291 -13.81 -4.79 -10.31
C GLY A 291 -13.48 -4.61 -8.84
N ARG A 292 -12.18 -4.45 -8.53
CA ARG A 292 -11.68 -4.18 -7.18
C ARG A 292 -11.04 -2.81 -7.11
N SER A 293 -11.27 -2.06 -6.03
CA SER A 293 -10.71 -0.71 -5.85
C SER A 293 -11.08 0.20 -7.03
N ALA A 294 -10.14 0.97 -7.59
CA ALA A 294 -10.37 1.77 -8.81
C ALA A 294 -10.79 0.93 -10.03
N GLY A 295 -10.51 -0.39 -10.03
CA GLY A 295 -10.96 -1.30 -11.08
C GLY A 295 -12.48 -1.46 -11.15
N GLY A 296 -13.21 -1.14 -10.08
CA GLY A 296 -14.67 -1.09 -10.10
C GLY A 296 -15.25 -0.04 -11.06
N TRP A 297 -14.59 1.12 -11.20
CA TRP A 297 -14.99 2.13 -12.19
C TRP A 297 -14.84 1.61 -13.61
N VAL A 298 -13.74 0.91 -13.87
CA VAL A 298 -13.48 0.33 -15.19
C VAL A 298 -14.46 -0.79 -15.49
N ALA A 299 -14.73 -1.68 -14.53
CA ALA A 299 -15.73 -2.75 -14.68
C ALA A 299 -17.13 -2.19 -14.98
N HIS A 300 -17.53 -1.10 -14.30
CA HIS A 300 -18.80 -0.44 -14.55
C HIS A 300 -18.88 0.20 -15.95
N ALA A 301 -17.86 0.97 -16.34
CA ALA A 301 -17.82 1.60 -17.66
C ALA A 301 -17.77 0.57 -18.81
N VAL A 302 -17.09 -0.57 -18.60
CA VAL A 302 -17.09 -1.68 -19.55
C VAL A 302 -18.46 -2.36 -19.61
N ALA A 303 -19.15 -2.51 -18.48
CA ALA A 303 -20.51 -3.04 -18.46
C ALA A 303 -21.47 -2.16 -19.28
N GLU A 304 -21.44 -0.84 -19.08
CA GLU A 304 -22.24 0.13 -19.84
C GLU A 304 -21.93 0.05 -21.34
N ARG A 305 -20.64 -0.05 -21.71
CA ARG A 305 -20.23 -0.23 -23.11
C ARG A 305 -20.82 -1.51 -23.70
N LEU A 306 -20.64 -2.63 -23.02
CA LEU A 306 -21.13 -3.92 -23.51
C LEU A 306 -22.66 -3.97 -23.60
N GLU A 307 -23.36 -3.35 -22.65
CA GLU A 307 -24.82 -3.18 -22.69
C GLU A 307 -25.27 -2.34 -23.89
N SER A 308 -24.60 -1.21 -24.16
CA SER A 308 -24.89 -0.37 -25.33
C SER A 308 -24.70 -1.10 -26.67
N GLU A 309 -23.87 -2.14 -26.67
CA GLU A 309 -23.58 -3.00 -27.82
C GLU A 309 -24.45 -4.29 -27.84
N GLY A 310 -25.45 -4.40 -26.95
CA GLY A 310 -26.38 -5.53 -26.89
C GLY A 310 -25.83 -6.80 -26.23
N ALA A 311 -24.70 -6.70 -25.51
CA ALA A 311 -24.03 -7.82 -24.84
C ALA A 311 -23.88 -7.56 -23.34
N ALA A 312 -24.95 -7.10 -22.69
CA ALA A 312 -24.94 -6.76 -21.27
C ALA A 312 -24.40 -7.93 -20.41
N PRO A 313 -23.47 -7.67 -19.47
CA PRO A 313 -23.03 -8.69 -18.53
C PRO A 313 -24.20 -9.12 -17.63
N ALA A 314 -24.23 -10.38 -17.24
CA ALA A 314 -25.21 -10.94 -16.32
C ALA A 314 -25.11 -10.31 -14.91
N ALA A 315 -23.91 -9.86 -14.52
CA ALA A 315 -23.69 -9.13 -13.27
C ALA A 315 -22.41 -8.29 -13.33
N VAL A 316 -22.37 -7.24 -12.50
CA VAL A 316 -21.17 -6.47 -12.18
C VAL A 316 -20.94 -6.51 -10.67
N VAL A 317 -19.79 -7.03 -10.25
CA VAL A 317 -19.38 -7.19 -8.85
C VAL A 317 -18.34 -6.12 -8.54
N LEU A 318 -18.66 -5.23 -7.60
CA LEU A 318 -17.76 -4.18 -7.15
C LEU A 318 -17.23 -4.50 -5.75
N VAL A 319 -15.91 -4.57 -5.62
CA VAL A 319 -15.22 -4.90 -4.38
C VAL A 319 -14.39 -3.71 -3.94
N ASP A 320 -14.63 -3.17 -2.74
CA ASP A 320 -13.83 -2.07 -2.18
C ASP A 320 -13.68 -0.87 -3.14
N THR A 321 -14.72 -0.61 -3.95
CA THR A 321 -14.72 0.43 -4.97
C THR A 321 -15.26 1.73 -4.37
N TYR A 322 -14.45 2.78 -4.40
CA TYR A 322 -14.83 4.10 -3.89
C TYR A 322 -15.62 4.88 -4.95
N PRO A 323 -16.50 5.83 -4.61
CA PRO A 323 -17.11 6.71 -5.60
C PRO A 323 -16.04 7.61 -6.26
N PRO A 324 -16.17 7.96 -7.56
CA PRO A 324 -15.24 8.88 -8.20
C PRO A 324 -15.29 10.24 -7.51
N VAL A 325 -14.13 10.74 -7.08
CA VAL A 325 -14.03 12.06 -6.44
C VAL A 325 -14.31 13.13 -7.50
N THR A 326 -15.47 13.78 -7.43
CA THR A 326 -15.75 14.94 -8.28
C THR A 326 -14.85 16.09 -7.84
N ALA A 327 -13.92 16.48 -8.72
CA ALA A 327 -13.14 17.71 -8.58
C ALA A 327 -14.06 18.93 -8.81
N THR A 328 -14.93 19.23 -7.84
CA THR A 328 -15.66 20.50 -7.79
C THR A 328 -15.09 21.34 -6.65
N GLY A 329 -14.53 22.48 -7.05
CA GLY A 329 -13.65 23.38 -6.31
C GLY A 329 -13.95 23.60 -4.83
N VAL A 330 -12.88 23.54 -4.04
CA VAL A 330 -12.78 24.28 -2.78
C VAL A 330 -11.51 25.11 -2.84
N ARG A 331 -11.67 26.43 -2.89
CA ARG A 331 -10.61 27.40 -2.67
C ARG A 331 -10.15 27.21 -1.22
N ARG A 332 -8.94 26.70 -1.02
CA ARG A 332 -8.36 26.53 0.32
C ARG A 332 -7.62 27.80 0.71
N SER A 333 -8.10 28.47 1.74
CA SER A 333 -7.32 29.51 2.41
C SER A 333 -6.22 28.84 3.24
N PRO A 334 -4.98 29.35 3.20
CA PRO A 334 -3.92 28.89 4.10
C PRO A 334 -4.25 29.27 5.55
N ARG A 335 -3.87 28.40 6.49
CA ARG A 335 -3.72 28.76 7.90
C ARG A 335 -2.33 29.33 8.12
#